data_AF-A0A356KSG3-F1
#
_entry.id   AF-A0A356KSG3-F1
#
_cell.length_a   1.000
_cell.length_b   1.000
_cell.length_c   1.000
_cell.angle_alpha   90.00
_cell.angle_beta   90.00
_cell.angle_gamma   90.00
#
_symmetry.space_group_name_H-M   'P 1'
#
loop_
_entity.id
_entity.type
_entity.pdbx_description
1 polymer ?
#
loop_
_entity_poly.entity_id
_entity_poly.type
_entity_poly.pdbx_seq_one_letter_code
_entity_poly.pdbx_strand_id
1 'polypeptide(L)'
;MLLLVGALCACAAPEEPAPEPGPPERSVAPPYRPPPAAEEAIERPELIALAGAHPPEEVISRVDRHPLAFELDERTLRELEAELPAEVMDYLRKRARVDWESLRGEVDPEQDPPK
;
A
#
# COMPACT_ATOMS: atom_id res chain seq x y z
N MET A 1 -41.67 61.24 -36.44
CA MET A 1 -42.25 61.03 -35.10
C MET A 1 -41.12 60.44 -34.24
N LEU A 2 -40.61 61.08 -33.16
CA LEU A 2 -41.29 61.46 -31.90
C LEU A 2 -41.96 60.22 -31.26
N LEU A 3 -41.69 59.71 -30.05
CA LEU A 3 -40.74 59.98 -28.93
C LEU A 3 -40.34 58.59 -28.32
N LEU A 4 -39.67 58.36 -27.17
CA LEU A 4 -39.23 59.20 -26.02
C LEU A 4 -37.95 58.63 -25.37
N VAL A 5 -37.29 59.49 -24.60
CA VAL A 5 -36.28 59.32 -23.54
C VAL A 5 -36.54 58.20 -22.51
N GLY A 6 -35.46 57.56 -22.02
CA GLY A 6 -35.43 56.80 -20.76
C GLY A 6 -34.00 56.68 -20.22
N ALA A 7 -33.67 57.36 -19.12
CA ALA A 7 -32.31 57.42 -18.56
C ALA A 7 -32.23 56.81 -17.15
N LEU A 8 -31.25 55.92 -16.94
CA LEU A 8 -30.63 55.51 -15.67
C LEU A 8 -29.20 55.06 -16.05
N CYS A 9 -28.07 55.60 -15.58
CA CYS A 9 -27.68 56.11 -14.26
C CYS A 9 -27.62 55.01 -13.18
N ALA A 10 -26.47 54.34 -13.10
CA ALA A 10 -25.88 53.85 -11.84
C ALA A 10 -24.38 53.50 -12.02
N CYS A 11 -23.55 54.21 -11.26
CA CYS A 11 -22.21 53.91 -10.74
C CYS A 11 -21.43 52.69 -11.28
N ALA A 12 -20.21 52.97 -11.75
CA ALA A 12 -19.14 51.96 -11.80
C ALA A 12 -18.81 51.48 -10.39
N ALA A 13 -18.83 50.16 -10.18
CA ALA A 13 -18.34 49.55 -8.95
C ALA A 13 -16.79 49.48 -8.99
N PRO A 14 -16.08 49.77 -7.88
CA PRO A 14 -14.66 49.48 -7.79
C PRO A 14 -14.47 47.95 -7.72
N GLU A 15 -13.57 47.40 -8.54
CA GLU A 15 -13.11 46.01 -8.37
C GLU A 15 -12.41 45.88 -7.01
N GLU A 16 -12.97 45.03 -6.14
CA GLU A 16 -12.26 44.60 -4.93
C GLU A 16 -11.01 43.79 -5.35
N PRO A 17 -9.84 44.02 -4.73
CA PRO A 17 -8.66 43.22 -5.02
C PRO A 17 -8.94 41.76 -4.64
N ALA A 18 -8.58 40.83 -5.52
CA ALA A 18 -8.73 39.41 -5.27
C ALA A 18 -8.02 39.03 -3.96
N PRO A 19 -8.63 38.19 -3.09
CA PRO A 19 -8.01 37.77 -1.85
C PRO A 19 -6.70 37.05 -2.16
N GLU A 20 -5.59 37.51 -1.55
CA GLU A 20 -4.29 36.85 -1.71
C GLU A 20 -4.41 35.39 -1.27
N PRO A 21 -3.90 34.42 -2.07
CA PRO A 21 -3.93 33.02 -1.68
C PRO A 21 -3.07 32.85 -0.43
N GLY A 22 -3.71 32.48 0.68
CA GLY A 22 -3.03 32.16 1.92
C GLY A 22 -1.97 31.05 1.70
N PRO A 23 -0.93 30.97 2.55
CA PRO A 23 0.09 29.95 2.43
C PRO A 23 -0.58 28.56 2.40
N PRO A 24 -0.17 27.65 1.50
CA PRO A 24 -0.85 26.37 1.33
C PRO A 24 -0.83 25.61 2.65
N GLU A 25 -2.02 25.19 3.12
CA GLU A 25 -2.14 24.37 4.31
C GLU A 25 -1.29 23.11 4.12
N ARG A 26 -0.24 22.98 4.93
CA ARG A 26 0.60 21.78 4.93
C ARG A 26 -0.26 20.65 5.47
N SER A 27 -0.80 19.84 4.56
CA SER A 27 -1.43 18.56 4.88
C SER A 27 -0.38 17.66 5.53
N VAL A 28 -0.31 17.71 6.87
CA VAL A 28 0.60 16.87 7.65
C VAL A 28 0.11 15.44 7.49
N ALA A 29 0.95 14.58 6.91
CA ALA A 29 0.65 13.16 6.82
C ALA A 29 0.35 12.63 8.23
N PRO A 30 -0.75 11.87 8.43
CA PRO A 30 -1.05 11.30 9.73
C PRO A 30 0.11 10.41 10.18
N PRO A 31 0.46 10.38 11.48
CA PRO A 31 1.62 9.65 11.96
C PRO A 31 1.52 8.17 11.57
N TYR A 32 2.49 7.70 10.78
CA TYR A 32 2.57 6.32 10.34
C TYR A 32 2.79 5.42 11.56
N ARG A 33 1.71 4.80 12.04
CA ARG A 33 1.81 3.69 12.98
C ARG A 33 2.22 2.46 12.17
N PRO A 34 3.39 1.84 12.42
CA PRO A 34 3.72 0.58 11.77
C PRO A 34 2.64 -0.45 12.09
N PRO A 35 2.31 -1.37 11.15
CA PRO A 35 1.32 -2.40 11.40
C PRO A 35 1.68 -3.21 12.66
N PRO A 36 0.68 -3.75 13.39
CA PRO A 36 0.94 -4.54 14.59
C PRO A 36 1.90 -5.69 14.28
N ALA A 37 2.80 -5.97 15.23
CA ALA A 37 3.88 -6.93 15.04
C ALA A 37 3.33 -8.33 14.73
N ALA A 38 3.72 -8.86 13.56
CA ALA A 38 3.49 -10.22 13.05
C ALA A 38 2.05 -10.77 13.21
N GLU A 39 1.30 -10.78 12.11
CA GLU A 39 0.23 -11.77 11.92
C GLU A 39 0.81 -13.19 12.13
N GLU A 40 0.04 -14.13 12.69
CA GLU A 40 0.55 -15.45 13.11
C GLU A 40 1.34 -16.16 12.00
N ALA A 41 2.50 -16.72 12.34
CA ALA A 41 3.38 -17.33 11.35
C ALA A 41 2.78 -18.63 10.82
N ILE A 42 2.56 -18.73 9.50
CA ILE A 42 1.95 -19.90 8.89
C ILE A 42 2.90 -21.09 9.02
N GLU A 43 2.42 -22.15 9.68
CA GLU A 43 3.13 -23.41 9.76
C GLU A 43 2.98 -24.24 8.47
N ARG A 44 3.93 -25.15 8.21
CA ARG A 44 3.88 -26.02 7.04
C ARG A 44 2.59 -26.86 6.92
N PRO A 45 2.10 -27.56 7.97
CA PRO A 45 0.81 -28.26 7.91
C PRO A 45 -0.38 -27.32 7.67
N GLU A 46 -0.33 -26.08 8.16
CA GLU A 46 -1.37 -25.08 7.91
C GLU A 46 -1.39 -24.65 6.44
N LEU A 47 -0.22 -24.39 5.83
CA LEU A 47 -0.12 -24.09 4.40
C LEU A 47 -0.72 -25.20 3.52
N ILE A 48 -0.45 -26.46 3.85
CA ILE A 48 -1.03 -27.63 3.16
C ILE A 48 -2.55 -27.67 3.36
N ALA A 49 -3.04 -27.45 4.59
CA ALA A 49 -4.47 -27.39 4.88
C ALA A 49 -5.19 -26.24 4.15
N LEU A 50 -4.56 -25.05 4.07
CA LEU A 50 -5.05 -23.90 3.31
C LEU A 50 -5.15 -24.23 1.82
N ALA A 51 -4.11 -24.85 1.24
CA ALA A 51 -4.09 -25.27 -0.16
C ALA A 51 -5.12 -26.37 -0.50
N GLY A 52 -5.51 -27.19 0.48
CA GLY A 52 -6.61 -28.15 0.33
C GLY A 52 -8.01 -27.55 0.50
N ALA A 53 -8.14 -26.37 1.11
CA ALA A 53 -9.42 -25.75 1.48
C ALA A 53 -9.80 -24.52 0.64
N HIS A 54 -8.83 -23.85 0.02
CA HIS A 54 -8.98 -22.54 -0.63
C HIS A 54 -8.36 -22.51 -2.04
N PRO A 55 -8.84 -21.63 -2.95
CA PRO A 55 -8.24 -21.45 -4.26
C PRO A 55 -6.82 -20.84 -4.18
N PRO A 56 -5.93 -21.09 -5.17
CA PRO A 56 -4.52 -20.68 -5.13
C PRO A 56 -4.31 -19.19 -4.84
N GLU A 57 -5.16 -18.30 -5.36
CA GLU A 57 -5.03 -16.85 -5.18
C GLU A 57 -5.30 -16.42 -3.72
N GLU A 58 -6.22 -17.08 -3.02
CA GLU A 58 -6.50 -16.81 -1.60
C GLU A 58 -5.36 -17.33 -0.73
N VAL A 59 -4.83 -18.53 -1.04
CA VAL A 59 -3.66 -19.12 -0.36
C VAL A 59 -2.44 -18.21 -0.51
N ILE A 60 -2.14 -17.77 -1.73
CA ILE A 60 -1.06 -16.83 -2.02
C ILE A 60 -1.27 -15.52 -1.26
N SER A 61 -2.48 -14.95 -1.25
CA SER A 61 -2.75 -13.69 -0.55
C SER A 61 -2.65 -13.81 0.98
N ARG A 62 -2.88 -14.99 1.56
CA ARG A 62 -2.58 -15.29 2.97
C ARG A 62 -1.08 -15.37 3.22
N VAL A 63 -0.36 -16.18 2.42
CA VAL A 63 1.10 -16.31 2.55
C VAL A 63 1.79 -14.96 2.36
N ASP A 64 1.30 -14.09 1.48
CA ASP A 64 1.85 -12.74 1.25
C ASP A 64 1.88 -11.87 2.51
N ARG A 65 0.82 -11.93 3.32
CA ARG A 65 0.63 -11.11 4.52
C ARG A 65 1.36 -11.68 5.75
N HIS A 66 1.39 -13.00 5.87
CA HIS A 66 1.95 -13.68 7.03
C HIS A 66 3.44 -14.05 6.85
N PRO A 67 4.24 -14.06 7.92
CA PRO A 67 5.53 -14.74 7.92
C PRO A 67 5.33 -16.26 7.81
N LEU A 68 6.32 -16.97 7.28
CA LEU A 68 6.35 -18.44 7.31
C LEU A 68 7.15 -18.90 8.53
N ALA A 69 6.64 -19.92 9.24
CA ALA A 69 7.33 -20.51 10.40
C ALA A 69 8.46 -21.49 10.00
N PHE A 70 8.84 -21.52 8.71
CA PHE A 70 9.81 -22.44 8.13
C PHE A 70 10.55 -21.78 6.96
N GLU A 71 11.75 -22.27 6.66
CA GLU A 71 12.59 -21.74 5.58
C GLU A 71 12.13 -22.24 4.19
N LEU A 72 12.21 -21.37 3.18
CA LEU A 72 11.93 -21.72 1.78
C LEU A 72 13.17 -22.23 1.06
N ASP A 73 13.86 -23.20 1.65
CA ASP A 73 15.04 -23.83 1.04
C ASP A 73 14.65 -24.82 -0.09
N GLU A 74 15.63 -25.26 -0.89
CA GLU A 74 15.38 -26.16 -2.02
C GLU A 74 14.78 -27.50 -1.55
N ARG A 75 15.15 -27.97 -0.36
CA ARG A 75 14.61 -29.20 0.22
C ARG A 75 13.12 -29.04 0.52
N THR A 76 12.73 -27.99 1.24
CA THR A 76 11.35 -27.74 1.65
C THR A 76 10.45 -27.49 0.45
N LEU A 77 10.94 -26.78 -0.57
CA LEU A 77 10.22 -26.60 -1.84
C LEU A 77 10.00 -27.93 -2.58
N ARG A 78 10.92 -28.89 -2.52
CA ARG A 78 10.71 -30.24 -3.10
C ARG A 78 9.74 -31.09 -2.27
N GLU A 79 9.76 -30.97 -0.95
CA GLU A 79 8.80 -31.65 -0.07
C GLU A 79 7.37 -31.14 -0.34
N LEU A 80 7.19 -29.82 -0.55
CA LEU A 80 5.89 -29.20 -0.82
C LEU A 80 5.36 -29.40 -2.26
N GLU A 81 6.21 -29.68 -3.24
CA GLU A 81 5.81 -29.80 -4.66
C GLU A 81 4.80 -30.92 -4.94
N ALA A 82 4.76 -31.95 -4.10
CA ALA A 82 3.78 -33.04 -4.20
C ALA A 82 2.42 -32.73 -3.53
N GLU A 83 2.37 -31.72 -2.66
CA GLU A 83 1.20 -31.43 -1.80
C GLU A 83 0.49 -30.11 -2.17
N LEU A 84 1.19 -29.16 -2.80
CA LEU A 84 0.66 -27.84 -3.13
C LEU A 84 0.34 -27.65 -4.63
N PRO A 85 -0.67 -26.83 -5.00
CA PRO A 85 -0.93 -26.44 -6.37
C PRO A 85 0.29 -25.77 -7.04
N ALA A 86 0.46 -26.01 -8.34
CA ALA A 86 1.61 -25.51 -9.10
C ALA A 86 1.77 -23.97 -9.05
N GLU A 87 0.67 -23.24 -8.98
CA GLU A 87 0.64 -21.77 -8.86
C GLU A 87 1.14 -21.28 -7.51
N VAL A 88 0.75 -21.95 -6.42
CA VAL A 88 1.26 -21.69 -5.06
C VAL A 88 2.76 -22.03 -5.02
N MET A 89 3.17 -23.15 -5.61
CA MET A 89 4.58 -23.54 -5.70
C MET A 89 5.43 -22.55 -6.50
N ASP A 90 4.93 -22.00 -7.61
CA ASP A 90 5.61 -20.97 -8.39
C ASP A 90 5.76 -19.67 -7.58
N TYR A 91 4.73 -19.25 -6.84
CA TYR A 91 4.83 -18.11 -5.91
C TYR A 91 5.88 -18.36 -4.82
N LEU A 92 5.87 -19.52 -4.15
CA LEU A 92 6.86 -19.85 -3.11
C LEU A 92 8.30 -19.87 -3.66
N ARG A 93 8.49 -20.44 -4.86
CA ARG A 93 9.78 -20.44 -5.58
C ARG A 93 10.27 -19.04 -5.94
N LYS A 94 9.36 -18.12 -6.29
CA LYS A 94 9.68 -16.71 -6.51
C LYS A 94 10.05 -16.02 -5.20
N ARG A 95 9.27 -16.23 -4.14
CA ARG A 95 9.50 -15.64 -2.81
C ARG A 95 10.82 -16.11 -2.17
N ALA A 96 11.21 -17.37 -2.38
CA ALA A 96 12.47 -17.95 -1.93
C ALA A 96 13.72 -17.29 -2.53
N ARG A 97 13.60 -16.65 -3.70
CA ARG A 97 14.71 -15.95 -4.38
C ARG A 97 14.89 -14.51 -3.90
N VAL A 98 13.93 -13.99 -3.14
CA VAL A 98 13.99 -12.62 -2.60
C VAL A 98 14.68 -12.69 -1.24
N ASP A 99 15.81 -11.99 -1.12
CA ASP A 99 16.46 -11.77 0.17
C ASP A 99 15.68 -10.71 0.95
N TRP A 100 14.68 -11.20 1.70
CA TRP A 100 13.84 -10.37 2.56
C TRP A 100 14.60 -9.77 3.76
N GLU A 101 15.80 -10.24 4.09
CA GLU A 101 16.59 -9.67 5.18
C GLU A 101 17.38 -8.46 4.69
N SER A 102 18.01 -8.56 3.51
CA SER A 102 18.61 -7.40 2.83
C SER A 102 17.60 -6.30 2.53
N LEU A 103 16.33 -6.64 2.23
CA LEU A 103 15.26 -5.66 2.04
C LEU A 103 14.78 -4.96 3.33
N ARG A 104 15.17 -5.43 4.53
CA ARG A 104 14.94 -4.72 5.81
C ARG A 104 16.04 -3.69 6.13
N GLY A 105 17.04 -3.54 5.27
CA GLY A 105 18.19 -2.67 5.49
C GLY A 105 17.85 -1.18 5.66
N GLU A 106 18.22 -0.63 6.81
CA GLU A 106 18.45 0.80 7.08
C GLU A 106 17.36 1.79 6.64
N VAL A 107 16.15 1.66 7.23
CA VAL A 107 15.38 2.86 7.59
C VAL A 107 15.95 3.39 8.91
N ASP A 108 16.98 4.23 8.84
CA ASP A 108 17.45 5.03 9.97
C ASP A 108 16.47 6.22 10.16
N PRO A 109 15.67 6.24 11.24
CA PRO A 109 14.69 7.30 11.46
C PRO A 109 15.31 8.67 11.81
N GLU A 110 16.64 8.76 12.01
CA GLU A 110 17.36 10.02 12.26
C GLU A 110 17.96 10.64 10.98
N GLN A 111 17.93 9.97 9.82
CA GLN A 111 18.54 10.46 8.55
C GLN A 111 17.65 11.41 7.73
N ASP A 112 16.43 11.74 8.18
CA ASP A 112 15.55 12.69 7.48
C ASP A 112 15.32 13.99 8.29
N PRO A 113 16.36 14.83 8.50
CA PRO A 113 16.17 16.19 8.99
C PRO A 113 15.55 17.05 7.86
N PRO A 114 14.35 17.62 8.03
CA PRO A 114 13.76 18.48 7.02
C PRO A 114 14.61 19.74 6.81
N LYS A 115 14.90 20.04 5.54
CA LYS A 115 15.52 21.31 5.10
C LYS A 115 14.57 22.50 5.19
#